data_AF-L8DFH8-F1
#
_entry.id   AF-L8DFH8-F1
#
_cell.length_a   1.000
_cell.length_b   1.000
_cell.length_c   1.000
_cell.angle_alpha   90.00
_cell.angle_beta   90.00
_cell.angle_gamma   90.00
#
_symmetry.space_group_name_H-M   'P 1'
#
loop_
_entity.id
_entity.type
_entity.pdbx_description
1 polymer ?
#
loop_
_entity_poly.entity_id
_entity_poly.type
_entity_poly.pdbx_seq_one_letter_code
_entity_poly.pdbx_strand_id
1 'polypeptide(L)'
;MTPHRTGRDLAKVIPLFGRRGSHTTWDFADDVEPAVESPVERVTPHDIELATPDAVDELAALTASKPIAQLRSLLGWLGSSRPITGRGVPRPGSVSEMAKAIGVELDMRALKSRSMLEIPGLMTLWDAAKAAGLIELTSTTAVPGPHAHEFAHSLPGSLAAHRTALSHVIRRHFFSKDPLRQSQAVDVVAGQIVLAAMTSTPRTQLPAVGPAGAGDLYEHIEALILRGMLERFISDGWLVCDGKYEVPQPLRPAVLDAMTSLPYYDTDGTSR
;
A
#
# COMPACT_ATOMS: atom_id res chain seq x y z
N MET A 1 -40.85 10.54 32.47
CA MET A 1 -41.01 10.53 31.00
C MET A 1 -39.83 11.28 30.41
N THR A 2 -38.88 10.53 29.87
CA THR A 2 -37.61 11.04 29.31
C THR A 2 -37.46 10.34 27.97
N PRO A 3 -37.32 11.05 26.84
CA PRO A 3 -37.19 10.37 25.56
C PRO A 3 -35.75 9.90 25.33
N HIS A 4 -35.64 8.66 24.88
CA HIS A 4 -34.45 8.01 24.35
C HIS A 4 -33.80 8.83 23.23
N ARG A 5 -32.49 9.06 23.32
CA ARG A 5 -31.65 9.41 22.16
C ARG A 5 -30.92 8.15 21.70
N THR A 6 -31.32 7.71 20.52
CA THR A 6 -30.86 6.57 19.73
C THR A 6 -29.41 6.73 19.31
N GLY A 7 -28.66 5.62 19.37
CA GLY A 7 -27.31 5.53 18.83
C GLY A 7 -27.31 5.65 17.31
N ARG A 8 -26.66 6.69 16.79
CA ARG A 8 -26.16 6.87 15.42
C ARG A 8 -25.46 8.24 15.37
N ASP A 9 -24.22 8.32 15.86
CA ASP A 9 -23.30 9.43 15.52
C ASP A 9 -21.85 9.22 16.03
N LEU A 10 -21.23 8.07 15.72
CA LEU A 10 -19.84 7.79 16.12
C LEU A 10 -18.89 7.49 14.95
N ALA A 11 -19.27 7.83 13.71
CA ALA A 11 -18.47 7.52 12.51
C ALA A 11 -17.79 8.74 11.84
N LYS A 12 -17.75 9.90 12.50
CA LYS A 12 -17.04 11.08 11.99
C LYS A 12 -16.13 11.62 13.08
N VAL A 13 -14.83 11.38 12.92
CA VAL A 13 -13.65 12.12 13.40
C VAL A 13 -12.50 11.10 13.43
N ILE A 14 -11.60 11.17 12.46
CA ILE A 14 -10.26 10.58 12.62
C ILE A 14 -9.41 11.73 13.15
N PRO A 15 -9.04 11.76 14.45
CA PRO A 15 -8.07 12.71 14.91
C PRO A 15 -6.71 12.25 14.37
N LEU A 16 -6.00 13.12 13.65
CA LEU A 16 -4.60 12.90 13.24
C LEU A 16 -3.62 13.06 14.44
N PHE A 17 -4.07 12.60 15.61
CA PHE A 17 -3.51 12.69 16.97
C PHE A 17 -3.54 14.10 17.58
N GLY A 18 -4.73 14.46 18.08
CA GLY A 18 -4.98 15.62 18.94
C GLY A 18 -5.45 15.19 20.34
N ARG A 19 -4.62 15.52 21.34
CA ARG A 19 -4.80 15.52 22.81
C ARG A 19 -6.23 15.22 23.32
N ARG A 20 -6.40 14.10 24.05
CA ARG A 20 -7.51 13.95 25.01
C ARG A 20 -7.16 14.74 26.26
N GLY A 21 -7.75 15.93 26.42
CA GLY A 21 -7.59 16.74 27.63
C GLY A 21 -8.08 15.97 28.87
N SER A 22 -7.14 15.52 29.69
CA SER A 22 -7.43 15.15 31.08
C SER A 22 -7.64 16.44 31.87
N HIS A 23 -8.86 16.66 32.36
CA HIS A 23 -9.14 17.71 33.33
C HIS A 23 -8.34 17.46 34.61
N THR A 24 -7.24 18.19 34.77
CA THR A 24 -6.73 18.61 36.06
C THR A 24 -6.33 20.07 35.92
N THR A 25 -7.24 20.93 36.37
CA THR A 25 -6.99 22.33 36.74
C THR A 25 -5.67 22.45 37.47
N TRP A 26 -4.75 23.32 37.04
CA TRP A 26 -4.07 24.36 37.84
C TRP A 26 -3.33 25.30 36.85
N ASP A 27 -3.66 26.58 37.00
CA ASP A 27 -3.20 27.80 36.33
C ASP A 27 -1.70 27.83 35.96
N PHE A 28 -1.36 28.23 34.72
CA PHE A 28 -0.27 29.17 34.37
C PHE A 28 -0.34 29.50 32.87
N ALA A 29 -0.31 30.80 32.58
CA ALA A 29 -0.44 31.43 31.27
C ALA A 29 0.70 31.06 30.30
N ASP A 30 0.32 30.62 29.10
CA ASP A 30 0.83 31.10 27.81
C ASP A 30 -0.13 30.57 26.73
N ASP A 31 -1.02 31.42 26.22
CA ASP A 31 -2.00 31.07 25.18
C ASP A 31 -1.28 30.92 23.83
N VAL A 32 -0.69 29.74 23.61
CA VAL A 32 -0.49 29.20 22.27
C VAL A 32 -1.68 28.30 22.02
N GLU A 33 -2.72 28.84 21.38
CA GLU A 33 -3.74 27.96 20.79
C GLU A 33 -3.02 26.99 19.85
N PRO A 34 -3.07 25.66 20.09
CA PRO A 34 -2.59 24.74 19.09
C PRO A 34 -3.48 24.96 17.87
N ALA A 35 -2.88 25.31 16.73
CA ALA A 35 -3.58 25.40 15.47
C ALA A 35 -4.31 24.06 15.25
N VAL A 36 -5.61 24.05 15.55
CA VAL A 36 -6.46 22.90 15.29
C VAL A 36 -6.59 22.86 13.77
N GLU A 37 -5.77 22.03 13.13
CA GLU A 37 -5.97 21.69 11.73
C GLU A 37 -7.45 21.35 11.55
N SER A 38 -8.10 22.05 10.63
CA SER A 38 -9.53 21.89 10.36
C SER A 38 -9.88 20.41 10.15
N PRO A 39 -11.12 19.98 10.45
CA PRO A 39 -11.54 18.59 10.30
C PRO A 39 -11.15 18.11 8.91
N VAL A 40 -10.26 17.12 8.87
CA VAL A 40 -9.76 16.57 7.62
C VAL A 40 -10.94 15.96 6.88
N GLU A 41 -11.36 16.62 5.80
CA GLU A 41 -12.36 16.07 4.89
C GLU A 41 -11.85 14.72 4.39
N ARG A 42 -12.63 13.68 4.68
CA ARG A 42 -12.29 12.30 4.33
C ARG A 42 -12.48 12.17 2.82
N VAL A 43 -11.39 11.89 2.11
CA VAL A 43 -11.41 11.63 0.68
C VAL A 43 -11.69 10.14 0.48
N THR A 44 -12.63 9.82 -0.38
CA THR A 44 -12.90 8.44 -0.82
C THR A 44 -12.39 8.24 -2.23
N PRO A 45 -12.17 6.99 -2.68
CA PRO A 45 -11.81 6.72 -4.07
C PRO A 45 -12.81 7.31 -5.09
N HIS A 46 -14.08 7.43 -4.71
CA HIS A 46 -15.14 7.99 -5.56
C HIS A 46 -15.04 9.52 -5.75
N ASP A 47 -14.30 10.21 -4.87
CA ASP A 47 -14.09 11.65 -4.96
C ASP A 47 -12.92 12.01 -5.90
N ILE A 48 -12.23 11.01 -6.45
CA ILE A 48 -11.06 11.20 -7.30
C ILE A 48 -11.47 11.21 -8.78
N GLU A 49 -11.39 12.39 -9.40
CA GLU A 49 -11.51 12.52 -10.85
C GLU A 49 -10.13 12.35 -11.51
N LEU A 50 -10.00 11.35 -12.37
CA LEU A 50 -8.76 11.10 -13.12
C LEU A 50 -8.84 11.64 -14.53
N ALA A 51 -7.85 12.44 -14.92
CA ALA A 51 -7.54 12.64 -16.33
C ALA A 51 -7.00 11.32 -16.91
N THR A 52 -7.49 10.93 -18.09
CA THR A 52 -6.94 9.76 -18.80
C THR A 52 -5.50 10.06 -19.21
N PRO A 53 -4.49 9.33 -18.69
CA PRO A 53 -3.12 9.55 -19.10
C PRO A 53 -2.90 9.06 -20.53
N ASP A 54 -1.88 9.60 -21.18
CA ASP A 54 -1.38 9.01 -22.43
C ASP A 54 -0.85 7.59 -22.16
N ALA A 55 -1.16 6.66 -23.05
CA ALA A 55 -0.85 5.24 -22.85
C ALA A 55 0.66 4.96 -22.87
N VAL A 56 1.44 5.73 -23.61
CA VAL A 56 2.90 5.59 -23.68
C VAL A 56 3.52 6.11 -22.40
N ASP A 57 3.11 7.29 -21.95
CA ASP A 57 3.61 7.90 -20.71
C ASP A 57 3.27 7.05 -19.48
N GLU A 58 2.06 6.50 -19.45
CA GLU A 58 1.65 5.58 -18.39
C GLU A 58 2.46 4.29 -18.39
N LEU A 59 2.62 3.64 -19.54
CA LEU A 59 3.41 2.42 -19.62
C LEU A 59 4.87 2.66 -19.21
N ALA A 60 5.44 3.81 -19.60
CA ALA A 60 6.78 4.22 -19.21
C ALA A 60 6.90 4.40 -17.69
N ALA A 61 5.95 5.12 -17.07
CA ALA A 61 5.92 5.32 -15.63
C ALA A 61 5.72 4.01 -14.86
N LEU A 62 4.80 3.15 -15.30
CA LEU A 62 4.57 1.84 -14.71
C LEU A 62 5.84 0.99 -14.78
N THR A 63 6.49 0.93 -15.94
CA THR A 63 7.74 0.19 -16.15
C THR A 63 8.88 0.69 -15.26
N ALA A 64 8.94 2.00 -14.99
CA ALA A 64 9.95 2.61 -14.12
C ALA A 64 9.73 2.31 -12.62
N SER A 65 8.54 1.88 -12.22
CA SER A 65 8.26 1.53 -10.83
C SER A 65 9.03 0.28 -10.40
N LYS A 66 9.51 0.27 -9.15
CA LYS A 66 10.31 -0.83 -8.61
C LYS A 66 9.54 -2.16 -8.63
N PRO A 67 8.27 -2.26 -8.21
CA PRO A 67 7.54 -3.53 -8.24
C PRO A 67 7.44 -4.15 -9.64
N ILE A 68 7.24 -3.33 -10.68
CA ILE A 68 7.17 -3.80 -12.06
C ILE A 68 8.53 -4.29 -12.54
N ALA A 69 9.61 -3.56 -12.24
CA ALA A 69 10.96 -4.03 -12.54
C ALA A 69 11.25 -5.38 -11.86
N GLN A 70 10.82 -5.57 -10.60
CA GLN A 70 10.97 -6.84 -9.89
C GLN A 70 10.16 -7.97 -10.53
N LEU A 71 8.95 -7.70 -11.02
CA LEU A 71 8.13 -8.69 -11.74
C LEU A 71 8.75 -9.08 -13.09
N ARG A 72 9.40 -8.14 -13.79
CA ARG A 72 10.17 -8.47 -15.01
C ARG A 72 11.36 -9.38 -14.69
N SER A 73 12.09 -9.09 -13.61
CA SER A 73 13.16 -9.97 -13.12
C SER A 73 12.62 -11.35 -12.69
N LEU A 74 11.41 -11.41 -12.12
CA LEU A 74 10.74 -12.66 -11.78
C LEU A 74 10.50 -13.52 -13.02
N LEU A 75 10.03 -12.92 -14.12
CA LEU A 75 9.86 -13.62 -15.40
C LEU A 75 11.20 -14.12 -15.96
N GLY A 76 12.26 -13.31 -15.84
CA GLY A 76 13.61 -13.72 -16.21
C GLY A 76 14.12 -14.92 -15.41
N TRP A 77 13.89 -14.94 -14.09
CA TRP A 77 14.22 -16.06 -13.22
C TRP A 77 13.39 -17.32 -13.53
N LEU A 78 12.10 -17.14 -13.82
CA LEU A 78 11.19 -18.21 -14.17
C LEU A 78 11.64 -18.94 -15.45
N GLY A 79 12.13 -18.20 -16.44
CA GLY A 79 12.55 -18.75 -17.74
C GLY A 79 11.37 -19.46 -18.40
N SER A 80 11.59 -20.69 -18.89
CA SER A 80 10.51 -21.49 -19.49
C SER A 80 9.58 -22.12 -18.45
N SER A 81 10.10 -22.53 -17.29
CA SER A 81 9.31 -23.04 -16.17
C SER A 81 10.16 -23.23 -14.91
N ARG A 82 9.51 -23.25 -13.74
CA ARG A 82 10.14 -23.64 -12.46
C ARG A 82 9.25 -24.60 -11.65
N PRO A 83 9.84 -25.58 -10.93
CA PRO A 83 9.08 -26.45 -10.03
C PRO A 83 8.45 -25.69 -8.87
N ILE A 84 7.19 -26.00 -8.57
CA ILE A 84 6.48 -25.50 -7.39
C ILE A 84 6.19 -26.64 -6.40
N THR A 85 5.74 -26.26 -5.22
CA THR A 85 5.15 -27.14 -4.22
C THR A 85 3.66 -27.36 -4.52
N GLY A 86 3.01 -28.31 -3.85
CA GLY A 86 1.55 -28.49 -3.94
C GLY A 86 0.73 -27.29 -3.45
N ARG A 87 1.36 -26.30 -2.81
CA ARG A 87 0.71 -25.02 -2.43
C ARG A 87 0.88 -23.92 -3.47
N GLY A 88 1.42 -24.22 -4.65
CA GLY A 88 1.52 -23.26 -5.76
C GLY A 88 2.64 -22.22 -5.59
N VAL A 89 3.60 -22.46 -4.70
CA VAL A 89 4.78 -21.59 -4.50
C VAL A 89 6.07 -22.32 -4.87
N PRO A 90 7.13 -21.61 -5.29
CA PRO A 90 8.45 -22.18 -5.54
C PRO A 90 8.93 -23.07 -4.40
N ARG A 91 9.67 -24.13 -4.75
CA ARG A 91 10.24 -25.04 -3.75
C ARG A 91 11.22 -24.30 -2.83
N PRO A 92 11.34 -24.67 -1.55
CA PRO A 92 12.19 -23.97 -0.58
C PRO A 92 13.64 -23.73 -1.07
N GLY A 93 14.23 -24.72 -1.76
CA GLY A 93 15.59 -24.61 -2.31
C GLY A 93 15.77 -23.52 -3.38
N SER A 94 14.69 -23.02 -3.99
CA SER A 94 14.73 -21.99 -5.03
C SER A 94 14.36 -20.59 -4.52
N VAL A 95 13.94 -20.46 -3.26
CA VAL A 95 13.47 -19.18 -2.69
C VAL A 95 14.59 -18.14 -2.62
N SER A 96 15.79 -18.55 -2.20
CA SER A 96 16.96 -17.65 -2.14
C SER A 96 17.41 -17.21 -3.53
N GLU A 97 17.40 -18.12 -4.51
CA GLU A 97 17.69 -17.81 -5.92
C GLU A 97 16.69 -16.79 -6.48
N MET A 98 15.39 -17.01 -6.24
CA MET A 98 14.33 -16.08 -6.66
C MET A 98 14.50 -14.71 -6.00
N ALA A 99 14.69 -14.65 -4.68
CA ALA A 99 14.86 -13.39 -3.96
C ALA A 99 16.03 -12.57 -4.48
N LYS A 100 17.17 -13.24 -4.75
CA LYS A 100 18.35 -12.62 -5.36
C LYS A 100 18.03 -12.09 -6.76
N ALA A 101 17.36 -12.88 -7.59
CA ALA A 101 17.04 -12.49 -8.97
C ALA A 101 16.13 -11.26 -9.03
N ILE A 102 15.16 -11.14 -8.12
CA ILE A 102 14.23 -10.01 -8.07
C ILE A 102 14.70 -8.85 -7.18
N GLY A 103 15.91 -8.94 -6.61
CA GLY A 103 16.47 -7.88 -5.76
C GLY A 103 15.69 -7.64 -4.46
N VAL A 104 15.12 -8.70 -3.87
CA VAL A 104 14.51 -8.64 -2.54
C VAL A 104 15.52 -9.13 -1.51
N GLU A 105 15.88 -8.24 -0.59
CA GLU A 105 16.71 -8.61 0.56
C GLU A 105 15.88 -9.42 1.56
N LEU A 106 16.43 -10.56 1.97
CA LEU A 106 15.81 -11.42 2.97
C LEU A 106 16.44 -11.11 4.34
N ASP A 107 15.60 -10.73 5.29
CA ASP A 107 16.02 -10.59 6.68
C ASP A 107 16.33 -11.96 7.32
N MET A 108 16.89 -11.94 8.53
CA MET A 108 17.26 -13.16 9.27
C MET A 108 16.08 -14.11 9.55
N ARG A 109 14.85 -13.59 9.61
CA ARG A 109 13.64 -14.41 9.81
C ARG A 109 13.24 -15.08 8.51
N ALA A 110 13.23 -14.34 7.40
CA ALA A 110 12.93 -14.83 6.06
C ALA A 110 13.95 -15.88 5.61
N LEU A 111 15.25 -15.69 5.90
CA LEU A 111 16.31 -16.67 5.63
C LEU A 111 16.12 -18.00 6.37
N LYS A 112 15.50 -17.97 7.56
CA LYS A 112 15.18 -19.16 8.36
C LYS A 112 13.84 -19.79 7.99
N SER A 113 13.06 -19.15 7.12
CA SER A 113 11.75 -19.64 6.74
C SER A 113 11.86 -20.95 5.95
N ARG A 114 10.91 -21.87 6.20
CA ARG A 114 10.82 -23.15 5.50
C ARG A 114 9.94 -23.08 4.26
N SER A 115 9.30 -21.95 3.99
CA SER A 115 8.34 -21.78 2.91
C SER A 115 8.23 -20.33 2.46
N MET A 116 8.20 -20.09 1.16
CA MET A 116 7.98 -18.74 0.61
C MET A 116 6.70 -18.08 1.15
N LEU A 117 5.69 -18.86 1.54
CA LEU A 117 4.44 -18.37 2.13
C LEU A 117 4.64 -17.50 3.39
N GLU A 118 5.76 -17.68 4.09
CA GLU A 118 6.09 -16.91 5.31
C GLU A 118 6.94 -15.67 5.00
N ILE A 119 7.19 -15.38 3.72
CA ILE A 119 7.99 -14.23 3.26
C ILE A 119 7.05 -13.28 2.51
N PRO A 120 6.39 -12.32 3.20
CA PRO A 120 5.32 -11.52 2.63
C PRO A 120 5.73 -10.78 1.35
N GLY A 121 6.95 -10.20 1.30
CA GLY A 121 7.43 -9.48 0.12
C GLY A 121 7.50 -10.33 -1.14
N LEU A 122 7.97 -11.59 -1.03
CA LEU A 122 8.00 -12.51 -2.17
C LEU A 122 6.59 -12.96 -2.57
N MET A 123 5.73 -13.22 -1.58
CA MET A 123 4.34 -13.59 -1.85
C MET A 123 3.57 -12.48 -2.54
N THR A 124 3.78 -11.22 -2.16
CA THR A 124 3.16 -10.06 -2.83
C THR A 124 3.48 -10.05 -4.33
N LEU A 125 4.75 -10.23 -4.70
CA LEU A 125 5.16 -10.26 -6.10
C LEU A 125 4.66 -11.51 -6.83
N TRP A 126 4.66 -12.68 -6.17
CA TRP A 126 4.12 -13.91 -6.73
C TRP A 126 2.62 -13.82 -7.01
N ASP A 127 1.86 -13.27 -6.07
CA ASP A 127 0.41 -13.08 -6.21
C ASP A 127 0.07 -12.01 -7.25
N ALA A 128 0.84 -10.91 -7.32
CA ALA A 128 0.70 -9.90 -8.37
C ALA A 128 0.99 -10.50 -9.76
N ALA A 129 2.01 -11.34 -9.89
CA ALA A 129 2.34 -12.02 -11.15
C ALA A 129 1.20 -12.93 -11.62
N LYS A 130 0.55 -13.67 -10.71
CA LYS A 130 -0.65 -14.46 -11.05
C LYS A 130 -1.82 -13.56 -11.45
N ALA A 131 -2.09 -12.53 -10.65
CA ALA A 131 -3.24 -11.64 -10.87
C ALA A 131 -3.16 -10.92 -12.22
N ALA A 132 -1.95 -10.54 -12.64
CA ALA A 132 -1.69 -9.91 -13.93
C ALA A 132 -1.49 -10.91 -15.09
N GLY A 133 -1.69 -12.22 -14.88
CA GLY A 133 -1.54 -13.25 -15.91
C GLY A 133 -0.10 -13.39 -16.44
N LEU A 134 0.89 -13.04 -15.63
CA LEU A 134 2.31 -13.16 -15.97
C LEU A 134 2.83 -14.57 -15.73
N ILE A 135 2.22 -15.29 -14.79
CA ILE A 135 2.53 -16.69 -14.51
C ILE A 135 1.26 -17.51 -14.44
N GLU A 136 1.35 -18.76 -14.90
CA GLU A 136 0.33 -19.78 -14.72
C GLU A 136 0.91 -20.92 -13.89
N LEU A 137 0.07 -21.47 -13.00
CA LEU A 137 0.45 -22.59 -12.15
C LEU A 137 -0.22 -23.85 -12.67
N THR A 138 0.59 -24.86 -12.97
CA THR A 138 0.12 -26.23 -13.14
C THR A 138 0.09 -26.94 -11.77
N SER A 139 -0.17 -28.25 -11.76
CA SER A 139 -0.08 -29.05 -10.53
C SER A 139 1.34 -29.11 -9.94
N THR A 140 2.38 -28.88 -10.75
CA THR A 140 3.79 -29.10 -10.32
C THR A 140 4.78 -28.05 -10.78
N THR A 141 4.41 -27.17 -11.71
CA THR A 141 5.28 -26.15 -12.27
C THR A 141 4.58 -24.79 -12.37
N ALA A 142 5.36 -23.73 -12.26
CA ALA A 142 4.97 -22.40 -12.73
C ALA A 142 5.56 -22.19 -14.13
N VAL A 143 4.78 -21.62 -15.04
CA VAL A 143 5.16 -21.31 -16.42
C VAL A 143 4.81 -19.84 -16.74
N PRO A 144 5.46 -19.21 -17.73
CA PRO A 144 5.03 -17.91 -18.22
C PRO A 144 3.57 -17.94 -18.68
N GLY A 145 2.78 -16.97 -18.22
CA GLY A 145 1.39 -16.79 -18.62
C GLY A 145 1.23 -16.02 -19.94
N PRO A 146 -0.01 -15.81 -20.40
CA PRO A 146 -0.31 -15.20 -21.70
C PRO A 146 0.23 -13.78 -21.84
N HIS A 147 0.35 -13.02 -20.75
CA HIS A 147 0.85 -11.64 -20.78
C HIS A 147 2.36 -11.53 -20.54
N ALA A 148 3.05 -12.63 -20.23
CA ALA A 148 4.45 -12.62 -19.80
C ALA A 148 5.39 -12.00 -20.84
N HIS A 149 5.23 -12.37 -22.12
CA HIS A 149 6.12 -11.91 -23.17
C HIS A 149 6.02 -10.41 -23.39
N GLU A 150 4.80 -9.89 -23.56
CA GLU A 150 4.59 -8.46 -23.78
C GLU A 150 4.99 -7.64 -22.55
N PHE A 151 4.72 -8.15 -21.35
CA PHE A 151 5.09 -7.49 -20.09
C PHE A 151 6.61 -7.41 -19.91
N ALA A 152 7.34 -8.50 -20.18
CA ALA A 152 8.80 -8.53 -20.03
C ALA A 152 9.51 -7.49 -20.92
N HIS A 153 8.93 -7.20 -22.07
CA HIS A 153 9.45 -6.26 -23.06
C HIS A 153 8.74 -4.90 -23.06
N SER A 154 7.85 -4.65 -22.08
CA SER A 154 7.08 -3.41 -21.95
C SER A 154 6.39 -2.99 -23.26
N LEU A 155 5.75 -3.94 -23.95
CA LEU A 155 5.03 -3.67 -25.19
C LEU A 155 3.65 -3.04 -24.88
N PRO A 156 3.09 -2.20 -25.77
CA PRO A 156 1.83 -1.50 -25.52
C PRO A 156 0.64 -2.40 -25.12
N GLY A 157 0.57 -3.63 -25.66
CA GLY A 157 -0.49 -4.59 -25.32
C GLY A 157 -0.50 -5.05 -23.86
N SER A 158 0.61 -4.86 -23.14
CA SER A 158 0.76 -5.24 -21.73
C SER A 158 0.34 -4.15 -20.73
N LEU A 159 -0.17 -3.00 -21.18
CA LEU A 159 -0.55 -1.89 -20.29
C LEU A 159 -1.53 -2.32 -19.19
N ALA A 160 -2.55 -3.10 -19.54
CA ALA A 160 -3.52 -3.61 -18.56
C ALA A 160 -2.85 -4.51 -17.50
N ALA A 161 -1.95 -5.41 -17.93
CA ALA A 161 -1.20 -6.26 -17.02
C ALA A 161 -0.27 -5.46 -16.09
N HIS A 162 0.35 -4.38 -16.57
CA HIS A 162 1.13 -3.45 -15.74
C HIS A 162 0.28 -2.75 -14.68
N ARG A 163 -0.90 -2.23 -15.06
CA ARG A 163 -1.85 -1.63 -14.11
C ARG A 163 -2.29 -2.65 -13.05
N THR A 164 -2.73 -3.84 -13.46
CA THR A 164 -3.17 -4.90 -12.54
C THR A 164 -2.05 -5.32 -11.59
N ALA A 165 -0.83 -5.51 -12.11
CA ALA A 165 0.32 -5.89 -11.31
C ALA A 165 0.62 -4.85 -10.23
N LEU A 166 0.75 -3.57 -10.61
CA LEU A 166 1.04 -2.50 -9.66
C LEU A 166 -0.09 -2.33 -8.64
N SER A 167 -1.35 -2.32 -9.10
CA SER A 167 -2.54 -2.24 -8.24
C SER A 167 -2.52 -3.34 -7.17
N HIS A 168 -2.22 -4.58 -7.57
CA HIS A 168 -2.15 -5.71 -6.65
C HIS A 168 -1.05 -5.55 -5.59
N VAL A 169 0.13 -5.06 -5.99
CA VAL A 169 1.23 -4.78 -5.06
C VAL A 169 0.85 -3.67 -4.07
N ILE A 170 0.30 -2.57 -4.57
CA ILE A 170 -0.11 -1.43 -3.73
C ILE A 170 -1.15 -1.89 -2.72
N ARG A 171 -2.19 -2.59 -3.17
CA ARG A 171 -3.25 -3.13 -2.33
C ARG A 171 -2.67 -3.90 -1.14
N ARG A 172 -1.63 -4.71 -1.37
CA ARG A 172 -1.04 -5.57 -0.35
C ARG A 172 -0.35 -4.81 0.78
N HIS A 173 0.12 -3.58 0.55
CA HIS A 173 0.65 -2.73 1.62
C HIS A 173 -0.38 -2.38 2.71
N PHE A 174 -1.67 -2.37 2.34
CA PHE A 174 -2.79 -2.03 3.23
C PHE A 174 -3.43 -3.27 3.88
N PHE A 175 -2.95 -4.47 3.55
CA PHE A 175 -3.37 -5.71 4.21
C PHE A 175 -2.24 -6.24 5.08
N SER A 176 -2.05 -5.63 6.26
CA SER A 176 -1.11 -6.16 7.24
C SER A 176 -1.72 -7.32 8.03
N LYS A 177 -0.90 -8.36 8.24
CA LYS A 177 -1.15 -9.42 9.23
C LYS A 177 -0.18 -9.29 10.42
N ASP A 178 0.47 -8.15 10.57
CA ASP A 178 1.42 -7.90 11.65
C ASP A 178 0.69 -7.87 13.00
N PRO A 179 1.03 -8.75 13.96
CA PRO A 179 0.43 -8.76 15.29
C PRO A 179 0.60 -7.44 16.07
N LEU A 180 1.63 -6.64 15.72
CA LEU A 180 1.88 -5.32 16.30
C LEU A 180 0.96 -4.24 15.70
N ARG A 181 0.36 -4.52 14.54
CA ARG A 181 -0.53 -3.62 13.82
C ARG A 181 -1.98 -3.99 14.12
N GLN A 182 -2.36 -3.80 15.38
CA GLN A 182 -3.66 -4.21 15.91
C GLN A 182 -4.82 -3.33 15.41
N SER A 183 -4.52 -2.09 15.00
CA SER A 183 -5.48 -1.11 14.49
C SER A 183 -5.31 -0.90 13.00
N GLN A 184 -6.44 -0.81 12.28
CA GLN A 184 -6.48 -0.38 10.88
C GLN A 184 -6.27 1.13 10.73
N ALA A 185 -6.18 1.90 11.82
CA ALA A 185 -6.07 3.36 11.78
C ALA A 185 -4.90 3.83 10.92
N VAL A 186 -3.73 3.19 11.05
CA VAL A 186 -2.55 3.53 10.23
C VAL A 186 -2.80 3.28 8.73
N ASP A 187 -3.48 2.19 8.38
CA ASP A 187 -3.84 1.88 6.98
C ASP A 187 -4.79 2.93 6.42
N VAL A 188 -5.80 3.32 7.20
CA VAL A 188 -6.76 4.35 6.81
C VAL A 188 -6.05 5.69 6.63
N VAL A 189 -5.19 6.11 7.56
CA VAL A 189 -4.46 7.39 7.45
C VAL A 189 -3.52 7.38 6.25
N ALA A 190 -2.77 6.29 6.03
CA ALA A 190 -1.92 6.14 4.84
C ALA A 190 -2.76 6.23 3.55
N GLY A 191 -3.92 5.56 3.51
CA GLY A 191 -4.84 5.60 2.38
C GLY A 191 -5.39 7.00 2.12
N GLN A 192 -5.73 7.75 3.17
CA GLN A 192 -6.16 9.15 3.06
C GLN A 192 -5.07 10.06 2.50
N ILE A 193 -3.81 9.87 2.92
CA ILE A 193 -2.67 10.61 2.37
C ILE A 193 -2.52 10.31 0.88
N VAL A 194 -2.61 9.03 0.49
CA VAL A 194 -2.51 8.61 -0.92
C VAL A 194 -3.65 9.16 -1.78
N LEU A 195 -4.89 9.15 -1.27
CA LEU A 195 -6.04 9.73 -2.00
C LEU A 195 -5.89 11.24 -2.14
N ALA A 196 -5.54 11.95 -1.06
CA ALA A 196 -5.28 13.39 -1.11
C ALA A 196 -4.10 13.75 -2.04
N ALA A 197 -3.11 12.86 -2.16
CA ALA A 197 -1.99 13.02 -3.10
C ALA A 197 -2.40 12.94 -4.59
N MET A 198 -3.66 12.62 -4.89
CA MET A 198 -4.24 12.67 -6.23
C MET A 198 -5.17 13.88 -6.46
N THR A 199 -5.40 14.73 -5.45
CA THR A 199 -6.28 15.90 -5.53
C THR A 199 -5.49 17.21 -5.71
N SER A 200 -6.20 18.34 -5.78
CA SER A 200 -5.61 19.68 -5.80
C SER A 200 -5.06 20.14 -4.43
N THR A 201 -5.33 19.38 -3.36
CA THR A 201 -4.95 19.70 -1.98
C THR A 201 -4.13 18.57 -1.34
N PRO A 202 -2.96 18.21 -1.92
CA PRO A 202 -2.11 17.16 -1.38
C PRO A 202 -1.59 17.48 0.02
N ARG A 203 -1.43 16.43 0.82
CA ARG A 203 -0.93 16.53 2.20
C ARG A 203 0.54 16.92 2.22
N THR A 204 0.91 17.79 3.15
CA THR A 204 2.31 18.11 3.42
C THR A 204 3.03 16.92 4.03
N GLN A 205 4.35 16.89 3.85
CA GLN A 205 5.21 15.89 4.45
C GLN A 205 5.00 15.82 5.97
N LEU A 206 4.89 14.60 6.50
CA LEU A 206 4.70 14.42 7.94
C LEU A 206 5.94 14.91 8.72
N PRO A 207 5.76 15.61 9.84
CA PRO A 207 6.87 16.06 10.69
C PRO A 207 7.63 14.86 11.26
N ALA A 208 8.91 15.09 11.59
CA ALA A 208 9.74 14.05 12.22
C ALA A 208 9.07 13.50 13.48
N VAL A 209 9.16 12.19 13.67
CA VAL A 209 8.66 11.57 14.91
C VAL A 209 9.61 11.99 16.04
N GLY A 210 9.07 12.59 17.09
CA GLY A 210 9.84 13.01 18.26
C GLY A 210 10.50 11.83 18.99
N PRO A 211 11.39 12.08 19.96
CA PRO A 211 12.09 11.02 20.68
C PRO A 211 11.11 10.10 21.43
N ALA A 212 11.51 8.83 21.60
CA ALA A 212 10.75 7.86 22.39
C ALA A 212 10.52 8.40 23.81
N GLY A 213 9.25 8.39 24.26
CA GLY A 213 8.85 8.88 25.59
C GLY A 213 8.31 10.32 25.64
N ALA A 214 8.27 11.04 24.51
CA ALA A 214 7.68 12.39 24.43
C ALA A 214 6.12 12.40 24.37
N GLY A 215 5.47 11.24 24.45
CA GLY A 215 4.02 11.09 24.30
C GLY A 215 3.55 9.66 24.53
N ASP A 216 2.33 9.35 24.08
CA ASP A 216 1.77 8.00 24.17
C ASP A 216 2.59 7.01 23.31
N LEU A 217 2.93 5.87 23.91
CA LEU A 217 3.79 4.87 23.27
C LEU A 217 3.12 4.25 22.04
N TYR A 218 1.80 4.04 22.06
CA TYR A 218 1.08 3.49 20.92
C TYR A 218 1.01 4.50 19.78
N GLU A 219 0.70 5.76 20.06
CA GLU A 219 0.72 6.83 19.05
C GLU A 219 2.11 6.97 18.41
N HIS A 220 3.17 6.88 19.21
CA HIS A 220 4.55 6.90 18.72
C HIS A 220 4.84 5.71 17.78
N ILE A 221 4.42 4.50 18.15
CA ILE A 221 4.57 3.30 17.32
C ILE A 221 3.77 3.44 16.01
N GLU A 222 2.52 3.89 16.08
CA GLU A 222 1.67 4.10 14.90
C GLU A 222 2.26 5.15 13.94
N ALA A 223 2.84 6.24 14.48
CA ALA A 223 3.54 7.25 13.68
C ALA A 223 4.79 6.68 12.97
N LEU A 224 5.57 5.83 13.64
CA LEU A 224 6.71 5.15 13.03
C LEU A 224 6.28 4.17 11.93
N ILE A 225 5.21 3.41 12.15
CA ILE A 225 4.67 2.49 11.13
C ILE A 225 4.16 3.27 9.93
N LEU A 226 3.40 4.34 10.14
CA LEU A 226 2.90 5.21 9.07
C LEU A 226 4.06 5.76 8.23
N ARG A 227 5.09 6.30 8.89
CA ARG A 227 6.28 6.82 8.23
C ARG A 227 6.98 5.74 7.40
N GLY A 228 7.20 4.55 7.97
CA GLY A 228 7.82 3.44 7.26
C GLY A 228 7.03 2.99 6.03
N MET A 229 5.69 3.06 6.07
CA MET A 229 4.86 2.80 4.90
C MET A 229 5.03 3.85 3.81
N LEU A 230 4.96 5.15 4.17
CA LEU A 230 5.12 6.22 3.17
C LEU A 230 6.51 6.22 2.55
N GLU A 231 7.56 5.98 3.33
CA GLU A 231 8.91 5.78 2.83
C GLU A 231 9.01 4.59 1.88
N ARG A 232 8.27 3.50 2.18
CA ARG A 232 8.19 2.36 1.28
C ARG A 232 7.48 2.70 -0.02
N PHE A 233 6.39 3.48 0.02
CA PHE A 233 5.63 3.90 -1.17
C PHE A 233 6.50 4.75 -2.09
N ILE A 234 7.31 5.63 -1.50
CA ILE A 234 8.29 6.45 -2.20
C ILE A 234 9.41 5.59 -2.78
N SER A 235 9.95 4.65 -2.00
CA SER A 235 10.99 3.72 -2.47
C SER A 235 10.51 2.80 -3.60
N ASP A 236 9.23 2.42 -3.59
CA ASP A 236 8.62 1.62 -4.64
C ASP A 236 8.32 2.46 -5.91
N GLY A 237 8.37 3.79 -5.81
CA GLY A 237 8.33 4.72 -6.95
C GLY A 237 6.92 5.11 -7.42
N TRP A 238 5.88 4.85 -6.63
CA TRP A 238 4.50 5.20 -6.98
C TRP A 238 3.92 6.36 -6.14
N LEU A 239 4.68 6.84 -5.17
CA LEU A 239 4.44 8.08 -4.43
C LEU A 239 5.71 8.93 -4.50
N VAL A 240 5.58 10.25 -4.60
CA VAL A 240 6.70 11.19 -4.48
C VAL A 240 6.44 12.17 -3.33
N CYS A 241 7.51 12.72 -2.76
CA CYS A 241 7.41 13.70 -1.69
C CYS A 241 8.47 14.79 -1.87
N ASP A 242 8.04 15.97 -2.30
CA ASP A 242 8.84 17.19 -2.34
C ASP A 242 8.10 18.28 -1.54
N GLY A 243 8.13 18.16 -0.22
CA GLY A 243 7.35 18.96 0.73
C GLY A 243 5.85 18.59 0.79
N LYS A 244 5.27 18.07 -0.29
CA LYS A 244 3.92 17.49 -0.32
C LYS A 244 3.95 16.10 -0.97
N TYR A 245 3.07 15.22 -0.52
CA TYR A 245 2.89 13.91 -1.11
C TYR A 245 2.09 14.00 -2.41
N GLU A 246 2.61 13.41 -3.48
CA GLU A 246 1.93 13.37 -4.77
C GLU A 246 2.03 11.98 -5.39
N VAL A 247 0.94 11.53 -6.01
CA VAL A 247 0.97 10.36 -6.91
C VAL A 247 1.19 10.87 -8.33
N PRO A 248 2.29 10.47 -9.01
CA PRO A 248 2.56 10.87 -10.39
C PRO A 248 1.35 10.58 -11.29
N GLN A 249 0.94 11.56 -12.09
CA GLN A 249 -0.28 11.47 -12.91
C GLN A 249 -0.42 10.14 -13.68
N PRO A 250 0.62 9.61 -14.35
CA PRO A 250 0.47 8.39 -15.13
C PRO A 250 0.23 7.14 -14.26
N LEU A 251 0.57 7.16 -12.97
CA LEU A 251 0.36 6.02 -12.05
C LEU A 251 -0.99 6.04 -11.35
N ARG A 252 -1.70 7.18 -11.37
CA ARG A 252 -2.98 7.36 -10.65
C ARG A 252 -4.04 6.30 -10.99
N PRO A 253 -4.20 5.81 -12.24
CA PRO A 253 -5.16 4.75 -12.52
C PRO A 253 -4.91 3.46 -11.72
N ALA A 254 -3.65 3.00 -11.66
CA ALA A 254 -3.29 1.80 -10.91
C ALA A 254 -3.39 2.01 -9.39
N VAL A 255 -3.02 3.19 -8.89
CA VAL A 255 -3.16 3.54 -7.47
C VAL A 255 -4.64 3.60 -7.06
N LEU A 256 -5.48 4.24 -7.88
CA LEU A 256 -6.91 4.38 -7.59
C LEU A 256 -7.64 3.03 -7.63
N ASP A 257 -7.30 2.16 -8.59
CA ASP A 257 -7.81 0.79 -8.64
C ASP A 257 -7.47 0.02 -7.35
N ALA A 258 -6.22 0.14 -6.88
CA ALA A 258 -5.82 -0.46 -5.62
C ALA A 258 -6.63 0.08 -4.44
N MET A 259 -6.80 1.41 -4.35
CA MET A 259 -7.54 2.06 -3.26
C MET A 259 -9.02 1.66 -3.26
N THR A 260 -9.64 1.57 -4.44
CA THR A 260 -11.05 1.16 -4.60
C THR A 260 -11.29 -0.27 -4.11
N SER A 261 -10.28 -1.13 -4.18
CA SER A 261 -10.37 -2.54 -3.74
C SER A 261 -10.22 -2.76 -2.22
N LEU A 262 -10.05 -1.68 -1.44
CA LEU A 262 -9.82 -1.76 0.00
C LEU A 262 -11.14 -1.77 0.78
N PRO A 263 -11.30 -2.69 1.75
CA PRO A 263 -12.59 -2.95 2.40
C PRO A 263 -13.09 -1.78 3.27
N TYR A 264 -12.21 -0.89 3.71
CA TYR A 264 -12.57 0.26 4.54
C TYR A 264 -13.14 1.45 3.75
N TYR A 265 -13.15 1.36 2.41
CA TYR A 265 -13.86 2.27 1.51
C TYR A 265 -15.11 1.65 0.89
N ASP A 266 -15.43 0.40 1.24
CA ASP A 266 -16.68 -0.22 0.83
C ASP A 266 -17.82 0.51 1.55
N THR A 267 -18.49 1.40 0.83
CA THR A 267 -19.71 2.03 1.32
C THR A 267 -20.77 0.96 1.29
N ASP A 268 -21.22 0.48 2.47
CA ASP A 268 -22.33 -0.47 2.60
C ASP A 268 -23.50 -0.09 1.68
N GLY A 269 -23.51 -0.69 0.49
CA GLY A 269 -24.60 -0.66 -0.47
C GLY A 269 -25.65 -1.69 -0.10
N THR A 270 -26.06 -1.75 1.18
CA THR A 270 -27.15 -2.62 1.65
C THR A 270 -27.93 -1.94 2.77
N SER A 271 -28.56 -0.82 2.43
CA SER A 271 -29.91 -0.54 2.95
C SER A 271 -30.91 -0.96 1.87
N ARG A 272 -31.45 -2.17 2.01
CA ARG A 272 -32.76 -2.57 1.50
C ARG A 272 -33.50 -3.29 2.60
#